data_AF-A0A961UCC9-F1
#
_entry.id   AF-A0A961UCC9-F1
#
_cell.length_a   1.000
_cell.length_b   1.000
_cell.length_c   1.000
_cell.angle_alpha   90.00
_cell.angle_beta   90.00
_cell.angle_gamma   90.00
#
_symmetry.space_group_name_H-M   'P 1'
#
loop_
_entity.id
_entity.type
_entity.pdbx_description
1 polymer ?
#
loop_
_entity_poly.entity_id
_entity_poly.type
_entity_poly.pdbx_seq_one_letter_code
_entity_poly.pdbx_strand_id
1 'polypeptide(L)' 'CKLRKKLAAATGGKNYIETVWGRGYVLRDPEEEAA' A
#
# COMPACT_ATOMS: atom_id res chain seq x y z
N CYS A 1 -10.30 -9.51 3.90
CA CYS A 1 -9.88 -8.12 3.59
C CYS A 1 -9.89 -7.24 4.85
N LYS A 2 -8.88 -7.34 5.72
CA LYS A 2 -8.71 -6.47 6.91
C LYS A 2 -7.38 -5.70 6.89
N LEU A 3 -6.37 -6.26 6.24
CA LEU A 3 -5.03 -5.67 6.15
C LEU A 3 -5.06 -4.30 5.47
N ARG A 4 -5.69 -4.17 4.29
CA ARG A 4 -5.82 -2.87 3.59
C ARG A 4 -6.56 -1.81 4.42
N LYS A 5 -7.63 -2.19 5.13
CA LYS A 5 -8.37 -1.27 6.01
C LYS A 5 -7.53 -0.82 7.21
N LYS A 6 -6.77 -1.73 7.83
CA LYS A 6 -5.87 -1.42 8.95
C LYS A 6 -4.71 -0.52 8.51
N LEU A 7 -4.12 -0.83 7.35
CA LEU A 7 -3.05 -0.02 6.76
C LEU A 7 -3.56 1.39 6.46
N ALA A 8 -4.65 1.54 5.71
CA ALA A 8 -5.21 2.86 5.40
C ALA A 8 -5.56 3.68 6.65
N ALA A 9 -6.02 3.04 7.73
CA ALA A 9 -6.31 3.71 9.00
C ALA A 9 -5.04 4.16 9.75
N ALA A 10 -4.00 3.32 9.78
CA ALA A 10 -2.73 3.64 10.44
C ALA A 10 -1.91 4.69 9.68
N THR A 11 -2.05 4.74 8.36
CA THR A 11 -1.20 5.56 7.49
C THR A 11 -1.92 6.79 6.92
N GLY A 12 -3.11 7.11 7.44
CA GLY A 12 -3.84 8.33 7.10
C GLY A 12 -4.32 8.39 5.64
N GLY A 13 -4.69 7.24 5.06
CA GLY A 13 -5.18 7.15 3.69
C GLY A 13 -4.11 6.88 2.62
N LYS A 14 -2.84 6.72 3.01
CA LYS A 14 -1.76 6.32 2.10
C LYS A 14 -1.88 4.83 1.75
N ASN A 15 -1.89 4.53 0.45
CA ASN A 15 -2.00 3.15 -0.05
C ASN A 15 -0.62 2.55 -0.28
N TYR A 16 -0.20 1.67 0.64
CA TYR A 16 1.11 1.00 0.57
C TYR A 16 1.08 -0.26 -0.29
N ILE A 17 -0.10 -0.78 -0.61
CA ILE A 17 -0.22 -2.03 -1.35
C ILE A 17 -0.88 -1.72 -2.69
N GLU A 18 -0.07 -1.74 -3.73
CA GLU A 18 -0.54 -1.66 -5.10
C GLU A 18 -0.84 -3.09 -5.59
N THR A 19 -2.02 -3.28 -6.17
CA THR A 19 -2.41 -4.58 -6.74
C THR A 19 -2.11 -4.54 -8.23
N VAL A 20 -1.17 -5.39 -8.66
CA VAL A 20 -0.82 -5.56 -10.07
C VAL A 20 -1.50 -6.82 -10.60
N TRP A 21 -2.40 -6.64 -11.54
CA TRP A 21 -3.11 -7.74 -12.19
C TRP A 21 -2.12 -8.67 -12.88
N GLY A 22 -2.15 -9.96 -12.53
CA GLY A 22 -1.25 -10.99 -13.07
C GLY A 22 0.11 -11.11 -12.38
N ARG A 23 0.47 -10.23 -11.42
CA ARG A 23 1.76 -10.26 -10.73
C ARG A 23 1.66 -10.33 -9.20
N GLY A 24 0.52 -9.96 -8.64
CA GLY A 24 0.24 -10.05 -7.20
C GLY A 24 0.19 -8.68 -6.53
N TYR A 25 0.70 -8.61 -5.30
CA TYR A 25 0.71 -7.39 -4.48
C TYR A 25 2.13 -6.86 -4.37
N VAL A 26 2.30 -5.57 -4.64
CA VAL A 26 3.57 -4.86 -4.48
C VAL A 26 3.41 -3.90 -3.30
N LEU A 27 4.33 -4.00 -2.35
CA LEU A 27 4.44 -3.02 -1.28
C LEU A 27 5.21 -1.82 -1.83
N ARG A 28 4.60 -0.63 -1.78
CA ARG A 28 5.24 0.64 -2.06
C ARG A 28 5.30 1.46 -0.79
N ASP A 29 6.49 1.94 -0.46
CA ASP A 29 6.68 2.92 0.58
C ASP A 29 6.64 4.33 -0.03
N PRO A 30 5.69 5.19 0.37
CA PRO A 30 5.55 6.54 -0.17
C PRO A 30 6.73 7.46 0.20
N GLU A 31 7.59 7.05 1.13
CA GLU A 31 8.85 7.75 1.45
C GLU A 31 9.98 7.39 0.49
N GLU A 32 9.93 6.21 -0.16
CA GLU A 32 10.98 5.75 -1.07
C GLU A 32 10.86 6.38 -2.46
N GLU A 33 9.65 6.82 -2.87
CA GLU A 33 9.42 7.48 -4.16
C GLU A 33 9.76 8.99 -4.15
N ALA A 34 10.11 9.55 -2.98
CA ALA A 34 10.48 10.96 -2.81
C ALA A 34 12.01 11.20 -2.71
N ALA A 35 12.82 10.15 -2.83
CA ALA A 35 14.29 10.20 -2.76
C ALA A 35 14.95 10.12 -4.14
#